data_AF-A0A372QGA9-F1
#
_entry.id   AF-A0A372QGA9-F1
#
_cell.length_a   1.000
_cell.length_b   1.000
_cell.length_c   1.000
_cell.angle_alpha   90.00
_cell.angle_beta   90.00
_cell.angle_gamma   90.00
#
_symmetry.space_group_name_H-M   'P 1'
#
loop_
_entity.id
_entity.type
_entity.pdbx_description
1 polymer ?
#
loop_
_entity_poly.entity_id
_entity_poly.type
_entity_poly.pdbx_seq_one_letter_code
_entity_poly.pdbx_strand_id
1 'polypeptide(L)' 'IKNPMDLLTITSKLKNNQYASIEEFEKDIRLIFRNCYIYNNIGSDMHILGEELESTFNKI' A
#
# COMPACT_ATOMS: atom_id res chain seq x y z
N ILE A 1 13.47 -3.29 3.02
CA ILE A 1 12.56 -2.57 2.08
C ILE A 1 13.27 -1.30 1.61
N LYS A 2 13.40 -1.09 0.28
CA LYS A 2 14.16 0.07 -0.26
C LYS A 2 13.31 1.33 -0.39
N ASN A 3 12.01 1.18 -0.61
CA ASN A 3 11.04 2.29 -0.73
C ASN A 3 9.91 2.05 0.28
N PRO A 4 10.05 2.47 1.55
CA PRO A 4 8.98 2.32 2.53
C PRO A 4 7.76 3.15 2.13
N MET A 5 6.57 2.69 2.51
CA MET A 5 5.31 3.41 2.32
C MET A 5 4.30 2.94 3.37
N ASP A 6 3.43 3.86 3.80
CA ASP A 6 2.37 3.63 4.77
C ASP A 6 1.21 4.63 4.57
N LEU A 7 0.06 4.36 5.19
CA LEU A 7 -1.15 5.17 5.00
C LEU A 7 -1.06 6.59 5.58
N LEU A 8 -0.24 6.84 6.61
CA LEU A 8 -0.02 8.19 7.14
C LEU A 8 0.78 9.03 6.13
N THR A 9 1.81 8.43 5.53
CA THR A 9 2.59 9.05 4.45
C THR A 9 1.70 9.39 3.26
N ILE A 10 0.86 8.44 2.80
CA ILE A 10 -0.09 8.66 1.69
C ILE A 10 -1.09 9.77 2.03
N THR A 11 -1.65 9.76 3.25
CA THR A 11 -2.58 10.80 3.70
C THR A 11 -1.93 12.19 3.71
N SER A 12 -0.66 12.28 4.13
CA SER A 12 0.11 13.52 4.09
C SER A 12 0.32 13.99 2.64
N LYS A 13 0.74 13.10 1.74
CA LYS A 13 0.93 13.41 0.31
C LYS A 13 -0.36 13.91 -0.34
N LEU A 14 -1.49 13.28 -0.05
CA LEU A 14 -2.79 13.70 -0.55
C LEU A 14 -3.18 15.10 -0.06
N LYS A 15 -3.06 15.36 1.25
CA LYS A 15 -3.37 16.68 1.84
C LYS A 15 -2.51 17.81 1.30
N ASN A 16 -1.27 17.49 0.91
CA ASN A 16 -0.32 18.45 0.36
C ASN A 16 -0.34 18.53 -1.17
N ASN A 17 -1.35 17.96 -1.84
CA ASN A 17 -1.48 17.94 -3.31
C ASN A 17 -0.23 17.39 -4.03
N GLN A 18 0.43 16.38 -3.44
CA GLN A 18 1.67 15.78 -3.97
C GLN A 18 1.45 14.62 -4.94
N TYR A 19 0.19 14.35 -5.31
CA TYR A 19 -0.15 13.40 -6.36
C TYR A 19 -0.66 14.18 -7.56
N ALA A 20 0.03 14.04 -8.69
CA ALA A 20 -0.38 14.68 -9.94
C ALA A 20 -1.56 13.93 -10.60
N SER A 21 -1.79 12.67 -10.22
CA SER A 21 -2.85 11.84 -10.75
C SER A 21 -3.28 10.75 -9.77
N ILE A 22 -4.41 10.11 -10.05
CA ILE A 22 -4.93 9.01 -9.22
C ILE A 22 -4.02 7.78 -9.30
N GLU A 23 -3.33 7.57 -10.42
CA GLU A 23 -2.40 6.46 -10.64
C GLU A 23 -1.17 6.57 -9.72
N GLU A 24 -0.69 7.79 -9.42
CA GLU A 24 0.41 7.97 -8.48
C GLU A 24 -0.01 7.64 -7.04
N PHE A 25 -1.25 7.98 -6.67
CA PHE A 25 -1.83 7.59 -5.38
C PHE A 25 -1.98 6.07 -5.28
N GLU A 26 -2.57 5.44 -6.30
CA GLU A 26 -2.72 3.97 -6.35
C GLU A 26 -1.36 3.28 -6.24
N LYS A 27 -0.34 3.79 -6.94
CA LYS A 27 1.01 3.21 -6.92
C LYS A 27 1.59 3.14 -5.51
N ASP A 28 1.36 4.15 -4.67
CA ASP A 28 1.81 4.12 -3.27
C ASP A 28 1.01 3.13 -2.42
N ILE A 29 -0.30 3.01 -2.64
CA ILE A 29 -1.12 1.98 -1.98
C ILE A 29 -0.61 0.57 -2.35
N ARG A 30 -0.36 0.32 -3.64
CA ARG A 30 0.24 -0.94 -4.14
C ARG A 30 1.62 -1.20 -3.55
N LEU A 31 2.40 -0.16 -3.30
CA LEU A 31 3.71 -0.29 -2.68
C LEU A 31 3.61 -0.78 -1.23
N ILE A 32 2.55 -0.44 -0.48
CA ILE A 32 2.29 -1.01 0.85
C ILE A 32 2.13 -2.52 0.75
N PHE A 33 1.26 -3.02 -0.13
CA PHE A 33 1.03 -4.46 -0.30
C PHE A 33 2.31 -5.19 -0.73
N ARG A 34 3.00 -4.66 -1.75
CA ARG A 34 4.26 -5.25 -2.22
C ARG A 34 5.30 -5.32 -1.11
N ASN A 35 5.46 -4.26 -0.32
CA ASN A 35 6.40 -4.25 0.79
C ASN A 35 5.98 -5.23 1.89
N CYS A 36 4.67 -5.36 2.15
CA CYS A 36 4.12 -6.35 3.08
C CYS A 36 4.53 -7.77 2.66
N TYR A 37 4.35 -8.15 1.40
CA TYR A 37 4.66 -9.51 0.93
C TYR A 37 6.16 -9.78 0.80
N ILE A 38 6.99 -8.76 0.59
CA ILE A 38 8.46 -8.91 0.60
C ILE A 38 8.97 -9.14 2.02
N TYR A 39 8.38 -8.47 3.02
CA TYR A 39 8.84 -8.54 4.40
C TYR A 39 8.28 -9.74 5.16
N ASN A 40 7.02 -10.10 4.90
CA ASN A 40 6.30 -11.12 5.65
C ASN A 40 6.24 -12.44 4.87
N ASN A 41 6.55 -13.54 5.56
CA ASN A 41 6.47 -14.88 4.99
C ASN A 41 5.04 -15.21 4.55
N ILE A 42 4.92 -15.95 3.44
CA ILE A 42 3.64 -16.49 2.96
C ILE A 42 2.98 -17.29 4.09
N GLY A 43 1.68 -17.06 4.32
CA GLY A 43 0.89 -17.71 5.36
C GLY A 43 1.05 -17.14 6.77
N SER A 44 1.90 -16.12 6.98
CA SER A 44 1.87 -15.36 8.23
C SER A 44 0.61 -14.49 8.31
N ASP A 45 0.16 -14.18 9.53
CA ASP A 45 -1.01 -13.33 9.77
C ASP A 45 -0.94 -12.00 8.99
N MET A 46 0.23 -11.37 8.97
CA MET A 46 0.44 -10.11 8.24
C MET A 46 0.35 -10.27 6.73
N HIS A 47 0.80 -11.40 6.19
CA HIS A 47 0.68 -11.68 4.76
C HIS A 47 -0.79 -11.85 4.38
N ILE A 48 -1.54 -12.65 5.14
CA ILE A 48 -2.97 -12.91 4.92
C ILE A 48 -3.79 -11.61 5.02
N LEU A 49 -3.57 -10.81 6.07
CA LEU A 49 -4.22 -9.52 6.21
C LEU A 49 -3.88 -8.55 5.07
N GLY A 50 -2.66 -8.62 4.54
CA GLY A 50 -2.26 -7.88 3.34
C GLY A 50 -3.09 -8.27 2.11
N GLU A 51 -3.27 -9.58 1.88
CA GLU A 51 -4.07 -10.11 0.77
C GLU A 51 -5.55 -9.71 0.88
N GLU A 52 -6.12 -9.78 2.09
CA GLU A 52 -7.52 -9.37 2.34
C GLU A 52 -7.74 -7.88 2.09
N LEU A 53 -6.80 -7.04 2.55
CA LEU A 53 -6.86 -5.60 2.35
C LEU A 53 -6.70 -5.25 0.86
N GLU A 54 -5.76 -5.87 0.16
CA GLU A 54 -5.58 -5.68 -1.28
C GLU A 54 -6.81 -6.15 -2.08
N SER A 55 -7.40 -7.29 -1.71
CA SER A 55 -8.64 -7.79 -2.32
C SER A 55 -9.79 -6.81 -2.13
N THR A 56 -9.89 -6.18 -0.96
CA THR A 56 -10.91 -5.16 -0.69
C THR A 56 -10.66 -3.90 -1.52
N PHE A 57 -9.40 -3.45 -1.61
CA PHE A 57 -9.02 -2.30 -2.44
C PHE A 57 -9.35 -2.51 -3.92
N ASN A 58 -9.14 -3.71 -4.46
CA ASN A 58 -9.43 -4.04 -5.86
C ASN A 58 -10.93 -4.07 -6.23
N LYS A 59 -11.82 -4.04 -5.24
CA LYS A 59 -13.28 -4.01 -5.47
C LYS A 59 -13.83 -2.59 -5.53
N ILE A 60 -13.01 -1.60 -5.21
CA ILE A 60 -13.32 -0.17 -5.32
C ILE A 60 -13.02 0.27 -6.74
#